data_AF-A0A3B9BDD1-F1
#
_entry.id   AF-A0A3B9BDD1-F1
#
_cell.length_a   1.000
_cell.length_b   1.000
_cell.length_c   1.000
_cell.angle_alpha   90.00
_cell.angle_beta   90.00
_cell.angle_gamma   90.00
#
_symmetry.space_group_name_H-M   'P 1'
#
loop_
_entity.id
_entity.type
_entity.pdbx_description
1 polymer ?
#
loop_
_entity_poly.entity_id
_entity_poly.type
_entity_poly.pdbx_seq_one_letter_code
_entity_poly.pdbx_strand_id
1 'polypeptide(L)'
;RPKIAAQPTVVTEDVALDEEHNWQATNGSLIKAKFLSIVETDINLLMNQGRSEVTVPLSRLTKDSQALAQKLNKDLQERNKMRAAEANKRKKMKVPALVEADISRYHKWLSSTGTEIDALYVDAGDEGVTLLMRNNPNRPYELGWERLNPESQALAEGLRRLKAQLMPLNPRIAETKGGSLTHYAEGKWRNYNTVLESAVYDVALHRNGHTVHVWLKNEAGKGEEGLGERAQRNPLVVNFRPIFYLNPGERNRQWKHRKIVSFEEPPPVSMDREETTIKGMFDNNATFEFNMQINHRGLSFWGEIDEDRKEKYPTSFSIAFYSPNFIPDVTNMQLNEIEPLVGDGCLYIDPIDSKRAKIPMMTKWDDIMKKFAGAEWNPIKSAEFMGKPFGSHKIKITPASTSGMVFRWSKGYSGIYPFQAIHLAHSTEDSYNARNSKEPEQFKDRHEVPRNKRLNVNIIRGRG
;
A
#
# COMPACT_ATOMS: atom_id res chain seq x y z
N ARG A 1 18.89 -29.92 -28.60
CA ARG A 1 18.80 -30.46 -27.23
C ARG A 1 17.33 -30.72 -26.93
N PRO A 2 16.90 -31.92 -26.54
CA PRO A 2 15.50 -32.14 -26.17
C PRO A 2 15.19 -31.29 -24.93
N LYS A 3 14.07 -30.57 -24.94
CA LYS A 3 13.53 -29.90 -23.75
C LYS A 3 13.14 -31.01 -22.78
N ILE A 4 13.94 -31.21 -21.73
CA ILE A 4 13.53 -32.02 -20.57
C ILE A 4 12.24 -31.36 -20.07
N ALA A 5 11.13 -32.11 -20.10
CA ALA A 5 9.87 -31.65 -19.53
C ALA A 5 10.09 -31.42 -18.04
N ALA A 6 9.75 -30.24 -17.54
CA ALA A 6 9.88 -29.92 -16.13
C ALA A 6 9.00 -30.88 -15.32
N GLN A 7 9.58 -31.52 -14.32
CA GLN A 7 8.90 -32.46 -13.42
C GLN A 7 8.46 -31.73 -12.13
N PRO A 8 7.41 -32.20 -11.45
CA PRO A 8 7.05 -31.68 -10.12
C PRO A 8 8.24 -31.78 -9.18
N THR A 9 8.38 -30.80 -8.29
CA THR A 9 9.43 -30.87 -7.26
C THR A 9 9.12 -32.04 -6.34
N VAL A 10 10.04 -33.00 -6.30
CA VAL A 10 9.96 -34.13 -5.36
C VAL A 10 10.31 -33.62 -3.97
N VAL A 11 9.53 -34.03 -2.97
CA VAL A 11 9.79 -33.67 -1.57
C VAL A 11 11.06 -34.37 -1.10
N THR A 12 12.14 -33.61 -0.95
CA THR A 12 13.43 -34.03 -0.34
C THR A 12 13.72 -33.18 0.90
N GLU A 13 14.81 -33.44 1.61
CA GLU A 13 15.26 -32.60 2.73
C GLU A 13 15.70 -31.19 2.28
N ASP A 14 16.07 -31.01 1.00
CA ASP A 14 16.63 -29.77 0.43
C ASP A 14 15.57 -28.75 -0.03
N VAL A 15 14.29 -28.99 0.24
CA VAL A 15 13.21 -28.10 -0.19
C VAL A 15 13.24 -26.81 0.65
N ALA A 16 13.48 -25.66 0.00
CA ALA A 16 13.57 -24.36 0.66
C ALA A 16 12.29 -23.51 0.54
N LEU A 17 11.86 -22.91 1.66
CA LEU A 17 10.75 -21.94 1.70
C LEU A 17 10.91 -20.77 0.73
N ASP A 18 12.15 -20.33 0.52
CA ASP A 18 12.44 -19.10 -0.19
C ASP A 18 12.62 -19.24 -1.70
N GLU A 19 12.51 -20.46 -2.22
CA GLU A 19 12.70 -20.82 -3.63
C GLU A 19 11.40 -21.05 -4.40
N GLU A 20 11.50 -20.97 -5.74
CA GLU A 20 10.41 -21.39 -6.63
C GLU A 20 10.45 -22.90 -6.85
N HIS A 21 9.29 -23.55 -6.67
CA HIS A 21 9.08 -24.98 -6.89
C HIS A 21 8.17 -25.24 -8.08
N ASN A 22 8.23 -26.46 -8.63
CA ASN A 22 7.34 -26.93 -9.68
C ASN A 22 6.13 -27.64 -9.04
N TRP A 23 4.97 -27.03 -9.16
CA TRP A 23 3.67 -27.52 -8.69
C TRP A 23 2.91 -28.14 -9.85
N GLN A 24 2.42 -29.36 -9.69
CA GLN A 24 1.63 -30.04 -10.71
C GLN A 24 0.16 -30.09 -10.31
N ALA A 25 -0.70 -29.60 -11.18
CA ALA A 25 -2.15 -29.69 -11.04
C ALA A 25 -2.68 -31.07 -11.48
N THR A 26 -3.86 -31.45 -10.99
CA THR A 26 -4.51 -32.74 -11.31
C THR A 26 -4.88 -32.87 -12.79
N ASN A 27 -4.99 -31.77 -13.53
CA ASN A 27 -5.18 -31.75 -14.97
C ASN A 27 -3.86 -31.91 -15.77
N GLY A 28 -2.74 -32.17 -15.08
CA GLY A 28 -1.42 -32.39 -15.67
C GLY A 28 -0.61 -31.12 -15.94
N SER A 29 -1.14 -29.92 -15.69
CA SER A 29 -0.38 -28.69 -15.88
C SER A 29 0.70 -28.52 -14.80
N LEU A 30 1.83 -27.90 -15.19
CA LEU A 30 2.94 -27.61 -14.30
C LEU A 30 3.08 -26.10 -14.12
N ILE A 31 3.19 -25.67 -12.87
CA ILE A 31 3.26 -24.28 -12.46
C ILE A 31 4.58 -24.10 -11.70
N LYS A 32 5.40 -23.14 -12.12
CA LYS A 32 6.60 -22.76 -11.35
C LYS A 32 6.28 -21.55 -10.47
N ALA A 33 6.39 -21.72 -9.15
CA ALA A 33 6.03 -20.68 -8.19
C ALA A 33 6.70 -20.86 -6.83
N LYS A 34 6.89 -19.78 -6.09
CA LYS A 34 7.33 -19.80 -4.69
C LYS A 34 6.14 -20.02 -3.76
N PHE A 35 6.30 -20.81 -2.71
CA PHE A 35 5.28 -21.00 -1.68
C PHE A 35 5.12 -19.74 -0.81
N LEU A 36 3.88 -19.37 -0.48
CA LEU A 36 3.60 -18.30 0.48
C LEU A 36 2.98 -18.84 1.77
N SER A 37 1.84 -19.52 1.65
CA SER A 37 1.10 -20.04 2.81
C SER A 37 0.05 -21.07 2.37
N ILE A 38 -0.45 -21.83 3.35
CA ILE A 38 -1.74 -22.52 3.26
C ILE A 38 -2.72 -21.77 4.16
N VAL A 39 -3.89 -21.42 3.62
CA VAL A 39 -5.02 -20.87 4.38
C VAL A 39 -6.21 -21.78 4.13
N GLU A 40 -6.71 -22.40 5.20
CA GLU A 40 -7.77 -23.42 5.14
C GLU A 40 -7.42 -24.55 4.15
N THR A 41 -8.12 -24.65 3.02
CA THR A 41 -7.92 -25.67 2.00
C THR A 41 -7.15 -25.18 0.77
N ASP A 42 -6.68 -23.94 0.80
CA ASP A 42 -6.09 -23.26 -0.34
C ASP A 42 -4.61 -22.97 -0.13
N ILE A 43 -3.84 -23.10 -1.20
CA ILE A 43 -2.43 -22.75 -1.26
C ILE A 43 -2.25 -21.41 -1.97
N ASN A 44 -1.50 -20.51 -1.34
CA ASN A 44 -1.09 -19.25 -1.93
C ASN A 44 0.32 -19.38 -2.50
N LEU A 45 0.46 -19.10 -3.80
CA LEU A 45 1.69 -19.23 -4.56
C LEU A 45 2.09 -17.90 -5.18
N LEU A 46 3.39 -17.61 -5.22
CA LEU A 46 3.95 -16.45 -5.87
C LEU A 46 4.61 -16.85 -7.19
N MET A 47 3.97 -16.49 -8.29
CA MET A 47 4.36 -16.77 -9.67
C MET A 47 5.13 -15.61 -10.32
N ASN A 48 5.70 -15.90 -11.49
CA ASN A 48 6.33 -14.93 -12.38
C ASN A 48 7.46 -14.14 -11.69
N GLN A 49 8.34 -14.82 -10.96
CA GLN A 49 9.46 -14.21 -10.24
C GLN A 49 9.00 -13.11 -9.25
N GLY A 50 7.94 -13.38 -8.51
CA GLY A 50 7.48 -12.45 -7.46
C GLY A 50 6.38 -11.47 -7.88
N ARG A 51 5.87 -11.54 -9.12
CA ARG A 51 4.99 -10.51 -9.68
C ARG A 51 3.51 -10.79 -9.55
N SER A 52 3.12 -12.05 -9.34
CA SER A 52 1.71 -12.43 -9.26
C SER A 52 1.51 -13.46 -8.17
N GLU A 53 0.62 -13.19 -7.23
CA GLU A 53 0.15 -14.20 -6.28
C GLU A 53 -1.05 -14.97 -6.89
N VAL A 54 -1.18 -16.25 -6.61
CA VAL A 54 -2.28 -17.09 -7.08
C VAL A 54 -2.69 -18.01 -5.94
N THR A 55 -3.98 -18.00 -5.63
CA THR A 55 -4.61 -18.91 -4.69
C THR A 55 -5.18 -20.09 -5.47
N VAL A 56 -4.79 -21.31 -5.10
CA VAL A 56 -5.23 -22.55 -5.75
C VAL A 56 -5.77 -23.49 -4.67
N PRO A 57 -6.93 -24.14 -4.85
CA PRO A 57 -7.35 -25.20 -3.95
C PRO A 57 -6.35 -26.35 -3.95
N LEU A 58 -5.93 -26.82 -2.76
CA LEU A 58 -4.99 -27.94 -2.63
C LEU A 58 -5.49 -29.20 -3.35
N SER A 59 -6.82 -29.39 -3.39
CA SER A 59 -7.49 -30.49 -4.08
C SER A 59 -7.28 -30.48 -5.61
N ARG A 60 -6.89 -29.35 -6.19
CA ARG A 60 -6.53 -29.24 -7.62
C ARG A 60 -5.06 -29.58 -7.89
N LEU A 61 -4.27 -29.86 -6.87
CA LEU A 61 -2.87 -30.28 -7.02
C LEU A 61 -2.72 -31.79 -6.92
N THR A 62 -1.69 -32.32 -7.57
CA THR A 62 -1.27 -33.73 -7.43
C THR A 62 -0.86 -34.04 -5.99
N LYS A 63 -0.86 -35.33 -5.61
CA LYS A 63 -0.44 -35.77 -4.28
C LYS A 63 0.97 -35.30 -3.91
N ASP A 64 1.90 -35.30 -4.86
CA ASP A 64 3.27 -34.85 -4.63
C ASP A 64 3.33 -33.35 -4.34
N SER A 65 2.58 -32.55 -5.09
CA SER A 65 2.48 -31.10 -4.85
C SER A 65 1.72 -30.76 -3.57
N GLN A 66 0.74 -31.57 -3.17
CA GLN A 66 0.10 -31.46 -1.86
C GLN A 66 1.09 -31.79 -0.73
N ALA A 67 1.90 -32.85 -0.87
CA ALA A 67 2.91 -33.21 0.11
C ALA A 67 3.99 -32.11 0.24
N LEU A 68 4.42 -31.53 -0.88
CA LEU A 68 5.32 -30.39 -0.92
C LEU A 68 4.73 -29.18 -0.18
N ALA A 69 3.46 -28.85 -0.45
CA ALA A 69 2.75 -27.77 0.22
C ALA A 69 2.73 -27.96 1.74
N GLN A 70 2.41 -29.18 2.21
CA GLN A 70 2.35 -29.50 3.63
C GLN A 70 3.74 -29.42 4.29
N LYS A 71 4.79 -29.90 3.62
CA LYS A 71 6.17 -29.79 4.10
C LYS A 71 6.60 -28.32 4.22
N LEU A 72 6.40 -27.52 3.18
CA LEU A 72 6.72 -26.10 3.19
C LEU A 72 5.89 -25.34 4.23
N ASN A 73 4.61 -25.68 4.41
CA ASN A 73 3.78 -25.08 5.46
C ASN A 73 4.29 -25.43 6.86
N LYS A 74 4.74 -26.67 7.09
CA LYS A 74 5.37 -27.07 8.36
C LYS A 74 6.67 -26.28 8.60
N ASP A 75 7.52 -26.16 7.59
CA ASP A 75 8.77 -25.38 7.69
C ASP A 75 8.48 -23.90 7.95
N LEU A 76 7.43 -23.34 7.34
CA LEU A 76 6.96 -21.97 7.61
C LEU A 76 6.51 -21.82 9.07
N GLN A 77 5.73 -22.77 9.59
CA GLN A 77 5.29 -22.78 10.98
C GLN A 77 6.47 -22.92 11.96
N GLU A 78 7.45 -23.76 11.66
CA GLU A 78 8.68 -23.89 12.45
C GLU A 78 9.50 -22.61 12.43
N ARG A 79 9.69 -21.98 11.26
CA ARG A 79 10.32 -20.67 11.13
C ARG A 79 9.60 -19.62 11.96
N ASN A 80 8.26 -19.58 11.91
CA ASN A 80 7.45 -18.65 12.70
C ASN A 80 7.59 -18.91 14.21
N LYS A 81 7.65 -20.17 14.65
CA LYS A 81 7.91 -20.53 16.05
C LYS A 81 9.30 -20.09 16.51
N MET A 82 10.34 -20.31 15.69
CA MET A 82 11.69 -19.85 15.99
C MET A 82 11.74 -18.32 16.11
N ARG A 83 11.13 -17.59 15.16
CA ARG A 83 11.00 -16.13 15.21
C ARG A 83 10.29 -15.66 16.48
N ALA A 84 9.21 -16.30 16.87
CA ALA A 84 8.50 -16.00 18.11
C ALA A 84 9.36 -16.25 19.36
N ALA A 85 10.14 -17.34 19.37
CA ALA A 85 11.06 -17.64 20.47
C ALA A 85 12.19 -16.60 20.56
N GLU A 86 12.77 -16.18 19.42
CA GLU A 86 13.76 -15.11 19.36
C GLU A 86 13.17 -13.77 19.81
N ALA A 87 11.97 -13.41 19.35
CA ALA A 87 11.25 -12.23 19.82
C ALA A 87 11.06 -12.24 21.34
N ASN A 88 10.69 -13.39 21.91
CA ASN A 88 10.55 -13.56 23.36
C ASN A 88 11.90 -13.44 24.11
N LYS A 89 13.00 -13.93 23.52
CA LYS A 89 14.35 -13.68 24.06
C LYS A 89 14.70 -12.20 24.02
N ARG A 90 14.42 -11.52 22.90
CA ARG A 90 14.66 -10.07 22.74
C ARG A 90 13.87 -9.23 23.74
N LYS A 91 12.58 -9.53 23.93
CA LYS A 91 11.72 -8.88 24.95
C LYS A 91 12.23 -9.05 26.39
N LYS A 92 13.12 -10.01 26.64
CA LYS A 92 13.78 -10.23 27.95
C LYS A 92 15.20 -9.68 28.03
N MET A 93 15.74 -9.12 26.95
CA MET A 93 17.09 -8.54 26.97
C MET A 93 17.16 -7.35 27.92
N LYS A 94 18.32 -7.21 28.58
CA LYS A 94 18.69 -6.00 29.28
C LYS A 94 18.99 -4.93 28.22
N VAL A 95 18.17 -3.87 28.23
CA VAL A 95 18.28 -2.75 27.29
C VAL A 95 19.09 -1.61 27.91
N PRO A 96 19.77 -0.77 27.11
CA PRO A 96 20.43 0.42 27.62
C PRO A 96 19.42 1.41 28.23
N ALA A 97 19.90 2.28 29.12
CA ALA A 97 19.12 3.43 29.57
C ALA A 97 19.04 4.44 28.42
N LEU A 98 17.82 4.82 28.04
CA LEU A 98 17.55 5.70 26.91
C LEU A 98 16.68 6.88 27.36
N VAL A 99 16.86 8.02 26.69
CA VAL A 99 16.07 9.24 26.86
C VAL A 99 15.29 9.54 25.58
N GLU A 100 14.25 10.37 25.66
CA GLU A 100 13.38 10.69 24.51
C GLU A 100 14.15 11.15 23.27
N ALA A 101 15.19 11.96 23.44
CA ALA A 101 16.06 12.42 22.34
C ALA A 101 16.76 11.28 21.60
N ASP A 102 16.88 10.09 22.19
CA ASP A 102 17.48 8.93 21.54
C ASP A 102 16.63 8.38 20.40
N ILE A 103 15.32 8.65 20.36
CA ILE A 103 14.46 8.22 19.24
C ILE A 103 14.76 9.01 17.97
N SER A 104 15.17 10.26 18.11
CA SER A 104 15.40 11.21 17.03
C SER A 104 16.88 11.40 16.67
N ARG A 105 17.82 10.75 17.36
CA ARG A 105 19.25 10.84 17.02
C ARG A 105 19.74 9.68 16.17
N TYR A 106 20.81 9.92 15.42
CA TYR A 106 21.55 8.86 14.76
C TYR A 106 22.35 8.02 15.76
N HIS A 107 22.33 6.71 15.58
CA HIS A 107 23.11 5.76 16.38
C HIS A 107 24.13 5.03 15.51
N LYS A 108 25.21 4.58 16.14
CA LYS A 108 26.13 3.63 15.57
C LYS A 108 25.65 2.22 15.88
N TRP A 109 25.11 1.55 14.88
CA TRP A 109 24.73 0.15 14.95
C TRP A 109 25.90 -0.72 14.47
N LEU A 110 25.93 -1.96 14.94
CA LEU A 110 26.89 -2.98 14.54
C LEU A 110 26.13 -4.17 13.98
N SER A 111 26.46 -4.53 12.74
CA SER A 111 25.97 -5.77 12.14
C SER A 111 26.54 -7.00 12.87
N SER A 112 25.93 -8.17 12.66
CA SER A 112 26.44 -9.44 13.19
C SER A 112 27.83 -9.82 12.65
N THR A 113 28.26 -9.20 11.55
CA THR A 113 29.61 -9.34 10.97
C THR A 113 30.59 -8.25 11.42
N GLY A 114 30.19 -7.33 12.31
CA GLY A 114 31.05 -6.27 12.85
C GLY A 114 31.15 -5.00 12.00
N THR A 115 30.39 -4.88 10.92
CA THR A 115 30.30 -3.64 10.12
C THR A 115 29.49 -2.58 10.86
N GLU A 116 30.03 -1.37 10.98
CA GLU A 116 29.32 -0.20 11.53
C GLU A 116 28.26 0.32 10.54
N ILE A 117 27.11 0.70 11.08
CA ILE A 117 25.98 1.27 10.36
C ILE A 117 25.60 2.56 11.09
N ASP A 118 25.65 3.70 10.41
CA ASP A 118 25.23 4.99 10.98
C ASP A 118 23.80 5.30 10.50
N ALA A 119 22.84 5.16 11.41
CA ALA A 119 21.42 5.26 11.07
C ALA A 119 20.55 5.73 12.23
N LEU A 120 19.45 6.36 11.88
CA LEU A 120 18.38 6.74 12.78
C LEU A 120 17.39 5.58 12.93
N TYR A 121 16.91 5.35 14.15
CA TYR A 121 15.83 4.40 14.41
C TYR A 121 14.50 4.93 13.87
N VAL A 122 13.76 4.10 13.14
CA VAL A 122 12.41 4.43 12.67
C VAL A 122 11.37 3.62 13.43
N ASP A 123 11.52 2.30 13.42
CA ASP A 123 10.62 1.37 14.08
C ASP A 123 11.27 -0.01 14.26
N ALA A 124 10.64 -0.90 15.02
CA ALA A 124 11.05 -2.30 15.10
C ALA A 124 9.86 -3.20 15.39
N GLY A 125 9.70 -4.24 14.56
CA GLY A 125 8.70 -5.28 14.69
C GLY A 125 9.31 -6.64 15.08
N ASP A 126 8.51 -7.69 14.99
CA ASP A 126 9.00 -9.05 15.30
C ASP A 126 10.00 -9.57 14.24
N GLU A 127 9.89 -9.10 12.99
CA GLU A 127 10.75 -9.50 11.86
C GLU A 127 12.10 -8.77 11.85
N GLY A 128 12.15 -7.51 12.29
CA GLY A 128 13.38 -6.72 12.19
C GLY A 128 13.27 -5.28 12.71
N VAL A 129 14.33 -4.53 12.43
CA VAL A 129 14.48 -3.12 12.76
C VAL A 129 14.43 -2.31 11.48
N THR A 130 13.59 -1.28 11.45
CA THR A 130 13.56 -0.30 10.36
C THR A 130 14.47 0.88 10.71
N LEU A 131 15.44 1.12 9.84
CA LEU A 131 16.47 2.14 9.99
C LEU A 131 16.44 3.15 8.84
N LEU A 132 16.82 4.39 9.13
CA LEU A 132 17.05 5.42 8.13
C LEU A 132 18.54 5.79 8.12
N MET A 133 19.24 5.39 7.06
CA MET A 133 20.69 5.55 6.95
C MET A 133 21.08 7.03 6.83
N ARG A 134 22.12 7.47 7.54
CA ARG A 134 22.60 8.88 7.45
C ARG A 134 23.05 9.25 6.04
N ASN A 135 23.73 8.34 5.35
CA ASN A 135 24.22 8.55 3.99
C ASN A 135 23.15 8.35 2.91
N ASN A 136 21.98 7.83 3.29
CA ASN A 136 20.84 7.64 2.40
C ASN A 136 19.53 7.88 3.16
N PRO A 137 19.24 9.13 3.60
CA PRO A 137 18.10 9.48 4.45
C PRO A 137 16.76 9.49 3.69
N ASN A 138 16.76 8.82 2.55
CA ASN A 138 15.75 8.92 1.52
C ASN A 138 14.78 7.75 1.51
N ARG A 139 15.21 6.62 2.08
CA ARG A 139 14.44 5.39 2.06
C ARG A 139 14.69 4.62 3.35
N PRO A 140 13.65 4.29 4.13
CA PRO A 140 13.76 3.36 5.23
C PRO A 140 14.22 1.99 4.74
N TYR A 141 15.14 1.39 5.48
CA TYR A 141 15.67 0.06 5.22
C TYR A 141 15.33 -0.85 6.39
N GLU A 142 14.82 -2.05 6.08
CA GLU A 142 14.46 -3.05 7.09
C GLU A 142 15.59 -4.07 7.21
N LEU A 143 16.05 -4.29 8.43
CA LEU A 143 17.15 -5.18 8.77
C LEU A 143 16.65 -6.25 9.73
N GLY A 144 16.74 -7.52 9.35
CA GLY A 144 16.40 -8.64 10.22
C GLY A 144 17.24 -8.62 11.50
N TRP A 145 16.64 -9.02 12.63
CA TRP A 145 17.29 -9.00 13.94
C TRP A 145 18.62 -9.77 13.96
N GLU A 146 18.69 -10.89 13.25
CA GLU A 146 19.85 -11.77 13.10
C GLU A 146 21.06 -11.09 12.42
N ARG A 147 20.81 -9.99 11.72
CA ARG A 147 21.87 -9.19 11.07
C ARG A 147 22.48 -8.14 11.98
N LEU A 148 21.97 -7.98 13.20
CA LEU A 148 22.51 -7.08 14.22
C LEU A 148 23.27 -7.87 15.28
N ASN A 149 24.35 -7.30 15.80
CA ASN A 149 25.03 -7.86 16.97
C ASN A 149 24.14 -7.73 18.23
N PRO A 150 24.43 -8.46 19.32
CA PRO A 150 23.60 -8.43 20.53
C PRO A 150 23.40 -7.03 21.14
N GLU A 151 24.41 -6.17 21.09
CA GLU A 151 24.32 -4.79 21.60
C GLU A 151 23.34 -3.94 20.78
N SER A 152 23.39 -4.04 19.45
CA SER A 152 22.49 -3.32 18.55
C SER A 152 21.07 -3.86 18.62
N GLN A 153 20.89 -5.17 18.83
CA GLN A 153 19.58 -5.74 19.14
C GLN A 153 19.03 -5.19 20.46
N ALA A 154 19.85 -5.08 21.50
CA ALA A 154 19.45 -4.48 22.78
C ALA A 154 19.08 -3.00 22.63
N LEU A 155 19.83 -2.24 21.83
CA LEU A 155 19.55 -0.84 21.52
C LEU A 155 18.21 -0.69 20.78
N ALA A 156 17.98 -1.44 19.71
CA ALA A 156 16.72 -1.41 18.96
C ALA A 156 15.52 -1.79 19.84
N GLU A 157 15.65 -2.83 20.66
CA GLU A 157 14.61 -3.22 21.60
C GLU A 157 14.38 -2.15 22.68
N GLY A 158 15.44 -1.49 23.16
CA GLY A 158 15.34 -0.35 24.07
C GLY A 158 14.58 0.82 23.44
N LEU A 159 14.92 1.19 22.21
CA LEU A 159 14.27 2.27 21.46
C LEU A 159 12.81 1.94 21.16
N ARG A 160 12.50 0.67 20.82
CA ARG A 160 11.13 0.17 20.65
C ARG A 160 10.30 0.33 21.92
N ARG A 161 10.86 -0.07 23.08
CA ARG A 161 10.21 0.08 24.39
C ARG A 161 10.02 1.55 24.75
N LEU A 162 11.02 2.39 24.55
CA LEU A 162 10.94 3.82 24.80
C LEU A 162 9.86 4.48 23.94
N LYS A 163 9.83 4.19 22.62
CA LYS A 163 8.80 4.70 21.71
C LYS A 163 7.40 4.28 22.18
N ALA A 164 7.21 3.03 22.60
CA ALA A 164 5.95 2.56 23.17
C ALA A 164 5.58 3.23 24.50
N GLN A 165 6.56 3.58 25.35
CA GLN A 165 6.32 4.32 26.60
C GLN A 165 5.90 5.77 26.36
N LEU A 166 6.43 6.41 25.32
CA LEU A 166 6.08 7.77 24.94
C LEU A 166 4.74 7.86 24.19
N MET A 167 4.20 6.73 23.72
CA MET A 167 2.84 6.72 23.18
C MET A 167 1.84 7.07 24.29
N PRO A 168 0.78 7.82 23.97
CA PRO A 168 -0.25 8.14 24.96
C PRO A 168 -0.78 6.85 25.59
N LEU A 169 -0.63 6.68 26.91
CA LEU A 169 -1.01 5.46 27.63
C LEU A 169 -2.52 5.17 27.55
N ASN A 170 -3.34 6.21 27.38
CA ASN A 170 -4.80 6.12 27.25
C ASN A 170 -5.29 7.15 26.20
N PRO A 171 -5.11 6.88 24.89
CA PRO A 171 -5.70 7.75 23.89
C PRO A 171 -7.22 7.70 24.04
N ARG A 172 -7.89 8.86 24.05
CA ARG A 172 -9.36 8.87 24.08
C ARG A 172 -9.89 8.26 22.79
N ILE A 173 -10.51 7.09 22.89
CA ILE A 173 -11.13 6.39 21.75
C ILE A 173 -12.63 6.69 21.71
N ALA A 174 -13.11 7.08 20.52
CA ALA A 174 -14.53 7.16 20.23
C ALA A 174 -14.99 5.82 19.67
N GLU A 175 -15.76 5.08 20.47
CA GLU A 175 -16.45 3.89 20.00
C GLU A 175 -17.61 4.31 19.08
N THR A 176 -17.73 3.67 17.92
CA THR A 176 -18.77 3.98 16.94
C THR A 176 -19.58 2.74 16.60
N LYS A 177 -20.89 2.95 16.43
CA LYS A 177 -21.81 1.95 15.88
C LYS A 177 -22.17 2.33 14.44
N GLY A 178 -22.43 1.33 13.60
CA GLY A 178 -22.86 1.52 12.21
C GLY A 178 -21.70 1.87 11.26
N GLY A 179 -21.95 2.79 10.31
CA GLY A 179 -21.05 3.12 9.20
C GLY A 179 -19.81 3.94 9.57
N SER A 180 -19.22 3.74 10.75
CA SER A 180 -17.94 4.34 11.14
C SER A 180 -17.11 3.37 11.96
N LEU A 181 -15.80 3.38 11.73
CA LEU A 181 -14.80 2.68 12.53
C LEU A 181 -14.56 3.41 13.85
N THR A 182 -14.22 2.63 14.88
CA THR A 182 -13.65 3.16 16.13
C THR A 182 -12.41 3.99 15.79
N HIS A 183 -12.21 5.10 16.49
CA HIS A 183 -11.16 6.06 16.10
C HIS A 183 -10.66 6.86 17.29
N TYR A 184 -9.49 7.48 17.13
CA TYR A 184 -9.03 8.51 18.08
C TYR A 184 -10.02 9.66 18.11
N ALA A 185 -10.50 10.02 19.30
CA ALA A 185 -11.44 11.12 19.52
C ALA A 185 -10.76 12.49 19.55
N GLU A 186 -9.45 12.53 19.82
CA GLU A 186 -8.67 13.74 20.04
C GLU A 186 -7.23 13.61 19.53
N GLY A 187 -6.46 14.69 19.69
CA GLY A 187 -5.07 14.77 19.26
C GLY A 187 -4.90 14.85 17.74
N LYS A 188 -3.64 14.75 17.29
CA LYS A 188 -3.27 14.86 15.86
C LYS A 188 -3.92 13.80 14.97
N TRP A 189 -4.40 12.71 15.56
CA TRP A 189 -5.01 11.58 14.88
C TRP A 189 -6.53 11.48 15.05
N ARG A 190 -7.17 12.55 15.53
CA ARG A 190 -8.63 12.62 15.60
C ARG A 190 -9.29 12.20 14.29
N ASN A 191 -10.29 11.32 14.37
CA ASN A 191 -11.03 10.72 13.25
C ASN A 191 -10.32 9.60 12.48
N TYR A 192 -9.20 9.08 12.96
CA TYR A 192 -8.48 7.97 12.32
C TYR A 192 -8.49 6.70 13.19
N ASN A 193 -8.51 5.53 12.52
CA ASN A 193 -8.51 4.20 13.15
C ASN A 193 -7.10 3.59 13.17
N THR A 194 -6.51 3.39 11.99
CA THR A 194 -5.14 2.88 11.83
C THR A 194 -4.22 4.01 11.43
N VAL A 195 -3.04 4.08 12.05
CA VAL A 195 -2.02 5.10 11.79
C VAL A 195 -0.66 4.44 11.65
N LEU A 196 0.18 4.96 10.76
CA LEU A 196 1.62 4.72 10.76
C LEU A 196 2.36 6.04 10.68
N GLU A 197 3.32 6.25 11.59
CA GLU A 197 4.26 7.36 11.56
C GLU A 197 5.60 6.87 11.02
N SER A 198 5.86 7.12 9.74
CA SER A 198 7.11 6.74 9.09
C SER A 198 8.10 7.91 9.07
N ALA A 199 9.29 7.61 8.56
CA ALA A 199 10.36 8.59 8.44
C ALA A 199 10.11 9.63 7.35
N VAL A 200 9.51 9.19 6.24
CA VAL A 200 9.34 10.01 5.02
C VAL A 200 7.89 10.40 4.73
N TYR A 201 6.93 9.78 5.42
CA TYR A 201 5.52 10.14 5.40
C TYR A 201 4.83 9.65 6.66
N ASP A 202 3.66 10.20 6.95
CA ASP A 202 2.69 9.57 7.83
C ASP A 202 1.48 9.15 7.02
N VAL A 203 0.76 8.13 7.47
CA VAL A 203 -0.41 7.60 6.78
C VAL A 203 -1.45 7.15 7.79
N ALA A 204 -2.73 7.38 7.48
CA ALA A 204 -3.81 7.02 8.37
C ALA A 204 -5.10 6.64 7.63
N LEU A 205 -5.75 5.59 8.12
CA LEU A 205 -7.08 5.15 7.73
C LEU A 205 -8.13 5.98 8.45
N HIS A 206 -8.92 6.73 7.69
CA HIS A 206 -10.00 7.55 8.22
C HIS A 206 -11.16 6.68 8.74
N ARG A 207 -11.89 7.17 9.74
CA ARG A 207 -13.03 6.47 10.37
C ARG A 207 -14.16 6.07 9.42
N ASN A 208 -14.20 6.62 8.20
CA ASN A 208 -15.18 6.21 7.19
C ASN A 208 -14.88 4.85 6.55
N GLY A 209 -13.72 4.25 6.85
CA GLY A 209 -13.32 2.91 6.42
C GLY A 209 -12.95 2.75 4.95
N HIS A 210 -12.97 3.82 4.15
CA HIS A 210 -12.66 3.75 2.71
C HIS A 210 -11.67 4.82 2.25
N THR A 211 -11.27 5.75 3.11
CA THR A 211 -10.31 6.81 2.80
C THR A 211 -9.04 6.64 3.62
N VAL A 212 -7.90 6.64 2.93
CA VAL A 212 -6.56 6.60 3.52
C VAL A 212 -5.84 7.88 3.14
N HIS A 213 -5.38 8.63 4.13
CA HIS A 213 -4.63 9.88 3.94
C HIS A 213 -3.14 9.64 4.11
N VAL A 214 -2.34 10.30 3.28
CA VAL A 214 -0.87 10.24 3.32
C VAL A 214 -0.29 11.66 3.37
N TRP A 215 0.42 11.97 4.44
CA TRP A 215 1.13 13.24 4.63
C TRP A 215 2.62 13.03 4.38
N LEU A 216 3.18 13.79 3.44
CA LEU A 216 4.62 13.78 3.21
C LEU A 216 5.33 14.50 4.36
N LYS A 217 6.51 14.02 4.76
CA LYS A 217 7.37 14.70 5.74
C LYS A 217 8.52 15.38 5.03
N ASN A 218 8.84 16.63 5.34
CA ASN A 218 10.07 17.26 4.85
C ASN A 218 11.30 16.57 5.44
N GLU A 219 12.46 16.77 4.80
CA GLU A 219 13.74 16.39 5.39
C GLU A 219 14.03 17.27 6.62
N ALA A 220 14.76 16.74 7.60
CA ALA A 220 15.26 17.56 8.71
C ALA A 220 16.20 18.65 8.18
N GLY A 221 16.22 19.81 8.82
CA GLY A 221 17.11 20.91 8.46
C GLY A 221 18.59 20.49 8.54
N LYS A 222 19.46 21.20 7.81
CA LYS A 222 20.90 20.93 7.84
C LYS A 222 21.45 21.19 9.25
N GLY A 223 21.91 20.13 9.92
CA GLY A 223 22.40 20.21 11.30
C GLY A 223 21.34 19.88 12.37
N GLU A 224 20.10 19.62 11.95
CA GLU A 224 19.06 19.06 12.82
C GLU A 224 19.15 17.53 12.84
N GLU A 225 18.93 16.93 14.01
CA GLU A 225 18.81 15.49 14.16
C GLU A 225 17.32 15.08 14.12
N GLY A 226 16.99 14.01 13.38
CA GLY A 226 15.68 13.36 13.47
C GLY A 226 14.91 13.14 12.18
N LEU A 227 13.69 12.62 12.37
CA LEU A 227 12.70 12.46 11.32
C LEU A 227 12.10 13.83 11.03
N GLY A 228 12.21 14.34 9.81
CA GLY A 228 11.68 15.67 9.50
C GLY A 228 10.16 15.75 9.64
N GLU A 229 9.66 16.98 9.73
CA GLU A 229 8.25 17.26 10.09
C GLU A 229 7.29 17.11 8.90
N ARG A 230 5.98 16.99 9.19
CA ARG A 230 4.96 17.00 8.12
C ARG A 230 5.07 18.25 7.28
N ALA A 231 5.07 18.08 5.97
CA ALA A 231 4.94 19.18 5.05
C ALA A 231 3.59 19.88 5.25
N GLN A 232 3.58 21.21 5.22
CA GLN A 232 2.37 22.05 5.27
C GLN A 232 1.60 21.97 3.94
N ARG A 233 1.04 20.79 3.66
CA ARG A 233 0.35 20.44 2.40
C ARG A 233 -0.87 19.59 2.71
N ASN A 234 -1.86 19.65 1.84
CA ASN A 234 -2.99 18.72 1.94
C ASN A 234 -2.50 17.28 1.70
N PRO A 235 -3.05 16.29 2.44
CA PRO A 235 -2.62 14.91 2.29
C PRO A 235 -3.00 14.37 0.92
N LEU A 236 -2.16 13.48 0.40
CA LEU A 236 -2.55 12.58 -0.69
C LEU A 236 -3.64 11.64 -0.17
N VAL A 237 -4.47 11.14 -1.08
CA VAL A 237 -5.61 10.28 -0.68
C VAL A 237 -5.62 9.01 -1.51
N VAL A 238 -5.76 7.87 -0.85
CA VAL A 238 -6.17 6.61 -1.49
C VAL A 238 -7.60 6.30 -1.05
N ASN A 239 -8.50 6.09 -2.01
CA ASN A 239 -9.88 5.73 -1.75
C ASN A 239 -10.21 4.36 -2.33
N PHE A 240 -10.80 3.51 -1.49
CA PHE A 240 -11.65 2.42 -1.95
C PHE A 240 -12.95 3.04 -2.47
N ARG A 241 -13.27 2.80 -3.74
CA ARG A 241 -14.28 3.59 -4.46
C ARG A 241 -15.41 2.73 -5.02
N PRO A 242 -16.30 2.19 -4.17
CA PRO A 242 -17.56 1.56 -4.59
C PRO A 242 -18.54 2.62 -5.08
N ILE A 243 -18.67 2.78 -6.40
CA ILE A 243 -19.58 3.76 -7.00
C ILE A 243 -20.65 3.10 -7.85
N PHE A 244 -21.78 3.77 -7.98
CA PHE A 244 -22.84 3.41 -8.93
C PHE A 244 -23.29 4.66 -9.69
N TYR A 245 -23.93 4.45 -10.84
CA TYR A 245 -24.48 5.51 -11.67
C TYR A 245 -26.01 5.47 -11.63
N LEU A 246 -26.64 6.64 -11.49
CA LEU A 246 -28.10 6.77 -11.56
C LEU A 246 -28.63 6.66 -12.99
N ASN A 247 -27.78 7.03 -13.94
CA ASN A 247 -28.04 7.04 -15.38
C ASN A 247 -26.80 6.48 -16.12
N PRO A 248 -26.59 5.15 -16.09
CA PRO A 248 -25.42 4.51 -16.68
C PRO A 248 -25.35 4.76 -18.19
N GLY A 249 -24.14 4.97 -18.72
CA GLY A 249 -23.88 5.15 -20.15
C GLY A 249 -24.31 6.50 -20.76
N GLU A 250 -25.06 7.34 -20.06
CA GLU A 250 -25.47 8.67 -20.55
C GLU A 250 -24.30 9.68 -20.60
N ARG A 251 -24.49 10.86 -21.19
CA ARG A 251 -23.45 11.90 -21.25
C ARG A 251 -23.33 12.69 -19.93
N ASN A 252 -24.44 12.97 -19.28
CA ASN A 252 -24.57 13.69 -18.02
C ASN A 252 -24.64 12.71 -16.83
N ARG A 253 -23.67 11.79 -16.75
CA ARG A 253 -23.67 10.73 -15.74
C ARG A 253 -23.61 11.29 -14.33
N GLN A 254 -24.58 10.93 -13.51
CA GLN A 254 -24.62 11.18 -12.08
C GLN A 254 -24.17 9.92 -11.36
N TRP A 255 -23.05 10.03 -10.65
CA TRP A 255 -22.52 8.94 -9.84
C TRP A 255 -22.75 9.22 -8.36
N LYS A 256 -22.86 8.14 -7.59
CA LYS A 256 -22.92 8.16 -6.13
C LYS A 256 -21.96 7.12 -5.56
N HIS A 257 -21.52 7.37 -4.34
CA HIS A 257 -20.75 6.41 -3.57
C HIS A 257 -21.71 5.50 -2.80
N ARG A 258 -21.42 4.20 -2.70
CA ARG A 258 -22.13 3.31 -1.77
C ARG A 258 -21.84 3.74 -0.34
N LYS A 259 -22.89 3.84 0.47
CA LYS A 259 -22.74 4.25 1.87
C LYS A 259 -22.47 3.00 2.69
N ILE A 260 -21.37 2.96 3.42
CA ILE A 260 -21.13 1.92 4.43
C ILE A 260 -22.12 2.14 5.57
N VAL A 261 -22.90 1.11 5.90
CA VAL A 261 -23.92 1.17 6.97
C VAL A 261 -23.49 0.44 8.24
N SER A 262 -22.61 -0.55 8.11
CA SER A 262 -22.05 -1.29 9.24
C SER A 262 -20.68 -1.86 8.90
N PHE A 263 -19.90 -2.13 9.94
CA PHE A 263 -18.66 -2.91 9.87
C PHE A 263 -18.86 -4.24 10.60
N GLU A 264 -18.28 -5.29 10.05
CA GLU A 264 -18.15 -6.61 10.67
C GLU A 264 -16.79 -6.67 11.35
N GLU A 265 -16.79 -6.94 12.66
CA GLU A 265 -15.57 -7.04 13.50
C GLU A 265 -14.51 -5.95 13.16
N PRO A 266 -14.87 -4.65 13.24
CA PRO A 266 -13.97 -3.59 12.82
C PRO A 266 -12.67 -3.66 13.62
N PRO A 267 -11.52 -3.42 12.97
CA PRO A 267 -10.25 -3.54 13.65
C PRO A 267 -10.13 -2.48 14.77
N PRO A 268 -9.41 -2.79 15.86
CA PRO A 268 -9.22 -1.82 16.94
C PRO A 268 -8.45 -0.59 16.43
N VAL A 269 -8.39 0.47 17.23
CA VAL A 269 -7.51 1.60 16.91
C VAL A 269 -6.04 1.16 17.07
N SER A 270 -5.13 1.60 16.20
CA SER A 270 -3.72 1.18 16.23
C SER A 270 -2.77 2.21 15.61
N MET A 271 -1.52 2.21 16.09
CA MET A 271 -0.37 2.98 15.56
C MET A 271 0.73 2.08 14.97
N ASP A 272 0.55 0.77 15.02
CA ASP A 272 1.57 -0.26 14.83
C ASP A 272 1.11 -1.40 13.91
N ARG A 273 -0.11 -1.31 13.35
CA ARG A 273 -0.66 -2.34 12.48
C ARG A 273 -0.25 -2.12 11.03
N GLU A 274 0.53 -3.06 10.49
CA GLU A 274 0.90 -3.02 9.09
C GLU A 274 -0.20 -3.51 8.15
N GLU A 275 -0.88 -4.62 8.47
CA GLU A 275 -1.95 -5.17 7.64
C GLU A 275 -3.31 -4.92 8.27
N THR A 276 -4.22 -4.28 7.52
CA THR A 276 -5.59 -4.01 7.97
C THR A 276 -6.59 -4.56 6.97
N THR A 277 -7.49 -5.41 7.46
CA THR A 277 -8.68 -5.86 6.74
C THR A 277 -9.91 -5.18 7.34
N ILE A 278 -10.81 -4.72 6.49
CA ILE A 278 -12.07 -4.08 6.89
C ILE A 278 -13.19 -4.77 6.14
N LYS A 279 -14.16 -5.30 6.89
CA LYS A 279 -15.36 -5.94 6.35
C LYS A 279 -16.61 -5.18 6.76
N GLY A 280 -17.66 -5.26 5.96
CA GLY A 280 -18.91 -4.62 6.31
C GLY A 280 -19.96 -4.71 5.21
N MET A 281 -20.98 -3.86 5.36
CA MET A 281 -22.15 -3.84 4.49
C MET A 281 -22.44 -2.43 3.98
N PHE A 282 -22.89 -2.33 2.74
CA PHE A 282 -23.38 -1.11 2.11
C PHE A 282 -24.89 -0.92 2.28
N ASP A 283 -25.37 0.26 1.88
CA ASP A 283 -26.78 0.66 1.90
C ASP A 283 -27.69 -0.12 0.95
N ASN A 284 -27.13 -0.95 0.08
CA ASN A 284 -27.86 -1.88 -0.78
C ASN A 284 -27.72 -3.36 -0.34
N ASN A 285 -27.29 -3.61 0.89
CA ASN A 285 -27.03 -4.95 1.47
C ASN A 285 -25.88 -5.74 0.81
N ALA A 286 -25.16 -5.17 -0.15
CA ALA A 286 -23.91 -5.74 -0.62
C ALA A 286 -22.86 -5.71 0.50
N THR A 287 -22.03 -6.74 0.58
CA THR A 287 -20.91 -6.78 1.54
C THR A 287 -19.60 -6.40 0.86
N PHE A 288 -18.59 -6.04 1.64
CA PHE A 288 -17.27 -5.72 1.11
C PHE A 288 -16.16 -6.24 2.00
N GLU A 289 -15.00 -6.46 1.39
CA GLU A 289 -13.73 -6.66 2.07
C GLU A 289 -12.67 -5.74 1.47
N PHE A 290 -12.16 -4.81 2.27
CA PHE A 290 -11.05 -3.93 1.90
C PHE A 290 -9.81 -4.30 2.67
N ASN A 291 -8.70 -4.42 1.95
CA ASN A 291 -7.42 -4.80 2.51
C ASN A 291 -6.36 -3.77 2.17
N MET A 292 -5.55 -3.43 3.17
CA MET A 292 -4.42 -2.55 3.00
C MET A 292 -3.20 -3.02 3.77
N GLN A 293 -2.04 -2.87 3.16
CA GLN A 293 -0.75 -2.98 3.82
C GLN A 293 -0.14 -1.58 3.89
N ILE A 294 0.17 -1.14 5.10
CA ILE A 294 0.70 0.17 5.44
C ILE A 294 1.98 -0.05 6.24
N ASN A 295 3.14 0.12 5.62
CA ASN A 295 4.42 -0.08 6.29
C ASN A 295 5.41 1.03 5.92
N HIS A 296 6.63 1.00 6.48
CA HIS A 296 7.62 2.04 6.22
C HIS A 296 8.19 2.05 4.80
N ARG A 297 8.02 0.96 4.03
CA ARG A 297 8.56 0.77 2.67
C ARG A 297 7.60 1.20 1.57
N GLY A 298 6.30 1.22 1.85
CA GLY A 298 5.26 1.59 0.90
C GLY A 298 3.88 1.15 1.35
N LEU A 299 2.89 1.43 0.52
CA LEU A 299 1.49 1.11 0.76
C LEU A 299 0.97 0.19 -0.35
N SER A 300 0.08 -0.72 0.00
CA SER A 300 -0.59 -1.61 -0.94
C SER A 300 -2.07 -1.73 -0.63
N PHE A 301 -2.92 -1.76 -1.66
CA PHE A 301 -4.38 -1.75 -1.51
C PHE A 301 -5.07 -2.71 -2.48
N TRP A 302 -6.00 -3.51 -1.98
CA TRP A 302 -6.83 -4.45 -2.74
C TRP A 302 -8.17 -4.66 -2.04
N GLY A 303 -9.16 -5.24 -2.71
CA GLY A 303 -10.45 -5.51 -2.08
C GLY A 303 -11.49 -5.99 -3.07
N GLU A 304 -12.66 -6.29 -2.53
CA GLU A 304 -13.78 -6.84 -3.28
C GLU A 304 -15.12 -6.45 -2.66
N ILE A 305 -16.17 -6.64 -3.45
CA ILE A 305 -17.57 -6.40 -3.10
C ILE A 305 -18.37 -7.63 -3.52
N ASP A 306 -19.18 -8.14 -2.62
CA ASP A 306 -20.19 -9.15 -2.96
C ASP A 306 -21.56 -8.47 -3.07
N GLU A 307 -22.11 -8.47 -4.28
CA GLU A 307 -23.35 -7.78 -4.64
C GLU A 307 -24.21 -8.69 -5.53
N ASP A 308 -25.51 -8.74 -5.26
CA ASP A 308 -26.48 -9.39 -6.14
C ASP A 308 -26.44 -8.75 -7.54
N ARG A 309 -26.30 -9.58 -8.57
CA ARG A 309 -26.27 -9.13 -9.96
C ARG A 309 -27.56 -8.44 -10.42
N LYS A 310 -28.66 -8.62 -9.69
CA LYS A 310 -29.96 -7.96 -9.94
C LYS A 310 -30.08 -6.58 -9.29
N GLU A 311 -29.01 -6.07 -8.67
CA GLU A 311 -28.99 -4.72 -8.11
C GLU A 311 -29.42 -3.69 -9.17
N LYS A 312 -30.39 -2.84 -8.81
CA LYS A 312 -30.96 -1.83 -9.72
C LYS A 312 -29.90 -0.86 -10.24
N TYR A 313 -28.96 -0.49 -9.38
CA TYR A 313 -27.87 0.40 -9.73
C TYR A 313 -26.53 -0.31 -9.52
N PRO A 314 -26.05 -1.16 -10.43
CA PRO A 314 -24.87 -2.00 -10.19
C PRO A 314 -23.65 -1.22 -9.72
N THR A 315 -22.94 -1.76 -8.72
CA THR A 315 -21.72 -1.18 -8.20
C THR A 315 -20.55 -1.44 -9.14
N SER A 316 -19.65 -0.47 -9.25
CA SER A 316 -18.36 -0.59 -9.95
C SER A 316 -17.24 -0.18 -9.01
N PHE A 317 -16.33 -1.11 -8.73
CA PHE A 317 -15.27 -0.93 -7.74
C PHE A 317 -13.94 -0.50 -8.38
N SER A 318 -13.27 0.44 -7.73
CA SER A 318 -11.88 0.79 -8.06
C SER A 318 -11.15 1.28 -6.84
N ILE A 319 -9.82 1.27 -6.91
CA ILE A 319 -8.97 1.95 -5.96
C ILE A 319 -8.40 3.18 -6.65
N ALA A 320 -8.61 4.34 -6.05
CA ALA A 320 -8.23 5.62 -6.63
C ALA A 320 -7.21 6.35 -5.76
N PHE A 321 -6.13 6.80 -6.38
CA PHE A 321 -5.17 7.72 -5.78
C PHE A 321 -5.49 9.14 -6.25
N TYR A 322 -5.68 10.04 -5.29
CA TYR A 322 -5.96 11.45 -5.51
C TYR A 322 -4.83 12.31 -4.99
N SER A 323 -4.58 13.34 -5.77
CA SER A 323 -3.63 14.38 -5.52
C SER A 323 -4.47 15.66 -5.29
N PRO A 324 -5.16 15.84 -4.14
CA PRO A 324 -6.01 17.02 -3.96
C PRO A 324 -5.15 18.31 -3.96
N ASN A 325 -5.80 19.48 -3.98
CA ASN A 325 -5.14 20.80 -3.98
C ASN A 325 -3.95 20.81 -3.01
N PHE A 326 -2.73 20.64 -3.51
CA PHE A 326 -1.61 20.35 -2.61
C PHE A 326 -1.18 21.55 -1.79
N ILE A 327 -1.37 22.72 -2.38
CA ILE A 327 -1.14 24.02 -1.76
C ILE A 327 -2.41 24.36 -0.98
N PRO A 328 -2.34 24.51 0.35
CA PRO A 328 -3.46 25.01 1.16
C PRO A 328 -3.94 26.36 0.64
N ASP A 329 -5.26 26.58 0.62
CA ASP A 329 -5.90 27.84 0.23
C ASP A 329 -5.54 28.39 -1.16
N VAL A 330 -5.03 27.53 -2.05
CA VAL A 330 -4.56 27.92 -3.40
C VAL A 330 -5.61 28.62 -4.26
N THR A 331 -6.90 28.41 -3.97
CA THR A 331 -8.01 29.08 -4.67
C THR A 331 -8.08 30.58 -4.39
N ASN A 332 -7.44 31.05 -3.32
CA ASN A 332 -7.41 32.45 -2.90
C ASN A 332 -6.07 33.15 -3.20
N MET A 333 -5.10 32.43 -3.79
CA MET A 333 -3.77 32.94 -4.12
C MET A 333 -3.70 33.46 -5.55
N GLN A 334 -2.87 34.46 -5.79
CA GLN A 334 -2.55 34.93 -7.14
C GLN A 334 -1.53 34.01 -7.81
N LEU A 335 -1.54 33.95 -9.15
CA LEU A 335 -0.69 33.00 -9.89
C LEU A 335 0.82 33.17 -9.61
N ASN A 336 1.29 34.41 -9.46
CA ASN A 336 2.68 34.73 -9.11
C ASN A 336 3.08 34.26 -7.70
N GLU A 337 2.12 34.09 -6.78
CA GLU A 337 2.33 33.51 -5.45
C GLU A 337 2.34 31.98 -5.50
N ILE A 338 1.57 31.40 -6.43
CA ILE A 338 1.44 29.94 -6.63
C ILE A 338 2.68 29.36 -7.33
N GLU A 339 3.18 30.04 -8.37
CA GLU A 339 4.34 29.61 -9.16
C GLU A 339 5.55 29.13 -8.34
N PRO A 340 6.06 29.87 -7.34
CA PRO A 340 7.20 29.43 -6.53
C PRO A 340 6.90 28.22 -5.63
N LEU A 341 5.62 28.01 -5.27
CA LEU A 341 5.17 26.89 -4.44
C LEU A 341 5.05 25.59 -5.27
N VAL A 342 4.62 25.70 -6.53
CA VAL A 342 4.53 24.57 -7.47
C VAL A 342 5.89 24.25 -8.08
N GLY A 343 6.70 25.26 -8.40
CA GLY A 343 8.05 25.12 -8.92
C GLY A 343 8.18 24.16 -10.10
N ASP A 344 9.09 23.20 -9.99
CA ASP A 344 9.43 22.20 -11.01
C ASP A 344 8.50 20.97 -11.02
N GLY A 345 7.36 21.07 -10.35
CA GLY A 345 6.41 19.99 -10.18
C GLY A 345 5.95 19.32 -11.45
N CYS A 346 5.93 18.00 -11.40
CA CYS A 346 5.43 17.21 -12.51
C CYS A 346 4.88 15.85 -12.08
N LEU A 347 4.01 15.35 -12.94
CA LEU A 347 3.59 13.97 -12.99
C LEU A 347 4.27 13.33 -14.21
N TYR A 348 5.00 12.26 -14.00
CA TYR A 348 5.38 11.36 -15.07
C TYR A 348 4.33 10.26 -15.21
N ILE A 349 3.93 9.97 -16.44
CA ILE A 349 3.09 8.82 -16.76
C ILE A 349 3.84 7.87 -17.69
N ASP A 350 3.62 6.57 -17.50
CA ASP A 350 4.17 5.52 -18.36
C ASP A 350 3.02 4.83 -19.10
N PRO A 351 2.56 5.33 -20.26
CA PRO A 351 1.49 4.69 -21.02
C PRO A 351 1.83 3.26 -21.43
N ILE A 352 0.80 2.44 -21.66
CA ILE A 352 1.00 1.08 -22.19
C ILE A 352 1.51 1.14 -23.64
N ASP A 353 0.88 1.99 -24.45
CA ASP A 353 1.08 2.06 -25.90
C ASP A 353 1.90 3.27 -26.36
N SER A 354 2.45 4.05 -25.43
CA SER A 354 3.23 5.25 -25.71
C SER A 354 4.45 5.37 -24.81
N LYS A 355 5.38 6.24 -25.21
CA LYS A 355 6.57 6.53 -24.41
C LYS A 355 6.20 7.29 -23.14
N ARG A 356 7.03 7.14 -22.11
CA ARG A 356 6.94 7.92 -20.86
C ARG A 356 6.79 9.41 -21.18
N ALA A 357 5.83 10.06 -20.53
CA ALA A 357 5.55 11.48 -20.72
C ALA A 357 5.62 12.25 -19.40
N LYS A 358 5.96 13.53 -19.50
CA LYS A 358 5.98 14.49 -18.41
C LYS A 358 4.77 15.43 -18.54
N ILE A 359 4.01 15.55 -17.47
CA ILE A 359 2.90 16.49 -17.29
C ILE A 359 3.36 17.53 -16.25
N PRO A 360 3.75 18.75 -16.67
CA PRO A 360 4.11 19.81 -15.74
C PRO A 360 2.88 20.30 -14.97
N MET A 361 3.08 20.60 -13.68
CA MET A 361 1.98 21.01 -12.79
C MET A 361 1.46 22.42 -13.11
N MET A 362 2.26 23.27 -13.76
CA MET A 362 1.90 24.64 -14.15
C MET A 362 1.30 24.76 -15.55
N THR A 363 1.19 23.67 -16.31
CA THR A 363 0.51 23.68 -17.61
C THR A 363 -0.99 23.51 -17.39
N LYS A 364 -1.83 24.31 -18.05
CA LYS A 364 -3.29 24.21 -17.91
C LYS A 364 -3.80 22.85 -18.38
N TRP A 365 -4.87 22.38 -17.74
CA TRP A 365 -5.50 21.12 -18.12
C TRP A 365 -5.97 21.10 -19.56
N ASP A 366 -6.47 22.21 -20.11
CA ASP A 366 -6.94 22.26 -21.50
C ASP A 366 -5.80 21.97 -22.50
N ASP A 367 -4.62 22.54 -22.26
CA ASP A 367 -3.44 22.30 -23.10
C ASP A 367 -2.92 20.87 -22.94
N ILE A 368 -2.90 20.36 -21.70
CA ILE A 368 -2.49 18.99 -21.39
C ILE A 368 -3.45 17.99 -22.07
N MET A 369 -4.75 18.16 -21.88
CA MET A 369 -5.76 17.26 -22.43
C MET A 369 -5.82 17.30 -23.95
N LYS A 370 -5.49 18.45 -24.57
CA LYS A 370 -5.31 18.55 -26.02
C LYS A 370 -4.07 17.81 -26.51
N LYS A 371 -2.94 17.92 -25.78
CA LYS A 371 -1.67 17.26 -26.13
C LYS A 371 -1.73 15.74 -25.96
N PHE A 372 -2.37 15.27 -24.91
CA PHE A 372 -2.50 13.85 -24.57
C PHE A 372 -3.91 13.33 -24.91
N ALA A 373 -4.47 13.83 -26.02
CA ALA A 373 -5.72 13.33 -26.58
C ALA A 373 -5.47 11.99 -27.27
N GLY A 374 -6.33 11.01 -27.05
CA GLY A 374 -6.23 9.69 -27.69
C GLY A 374 -6.17 8.53 -26.70
N ALA A 375 -6.33 7.32 -27.23
CA ALA A 375 -6.34 6.09 -26.46
C ALA A 375 -4.92 5.62 -26.09
N GLU A 376 -3.89 6.09 -26.79
CA GLU A 376 -2.49 5.69 -26.55
C GLU A 376 -1.91 6.21 -25.21
N TRP A 377 -2.55 7.21 -24.60
CA TRP A 377 -2.13 7.83 -23.33
C TRP A 377 -2.77 7.20 -22.10
N ASN A 378 -3.74 6.29 -22.29
CA ASN A 378 -4.42 5.56 -21.25
C ASN A 378 -4.93 4.22 -21.80
N PRO A 379 -4.62 3.07 -21.19
CA PRO A 379 -4.12 2.92 -19.82
C PRO A 379 -2.61 3.15 -19.65
N ILE A 380 -2.19 3.35 -18.40
CA ILE A 380 -0.81 3.56 -17.98
C ILE A 380 -0.33 2.41 -17.09
N LYS A 381 0.98 2.12 -17.11
CA LYS A 381 1.66 1.13 -16.27
C LYS A 381 2.00 1.70 -14.90
N SER A 382 2.36 2.97 -14.86
CA SER A 382 2.73 3.68 -13.63
C SER A 382 2.58 5.18 -13.76
N ALA A 383 2.51 5.83 -12.60
CA ALA A 383 2.54 7.27 -12.44
C ALA A 383 3.57 7.64 -11.37
N GLU A 384 4.31 8.73 -11.55
CA GLU A 384 5.34 9.19 -10.61
C GLU A 384 5.28 10.71 -10.42
N PHE A 385 5.01 11.16 -9.19
CA PHE A 385 5.06 12.58 -8.82
C PHE A 385 6.48 12.95 -8.38
N MET A 386 6.97 14.09 -8.87
CA MET A 386 8.31 14.60 -8.58
C MET A 386 8.36 16.13 -8.59
N GLY A 387 9.38 16.68 -7.95
CA GLY A 387 9.63 18.13 -7.86
C GLY A 387 8.75 18.79 -6.79
N LYS A 388 8.79 20.11 -6.69
CA LYS A 388 7.81 20.87 -5.89
C LYS A 388 6.37 20.60 -6.39
N PRO A 389 5.31 20.69 -5.58
CA PRO A 389 5.30 20.79 -4.13
C PRO A 389 5.65 19.45 -3.45
N PHE A 390 6.04 18.38 -4.14
CA PHE A 390 6.40 17.11 -3.48
C PHE A 390 7.78 17.19 -2.79
N GLY A 391 8.57 18.23 -3.05
CA GLY A 391 9.87 18.45 -2.42
C GLY A 391 10.88 17.41 -2.90
N SER A 392 11.65 16.83 -1.98
CA SER A 392 12.58 15.75 -2.32
C SER A 392 11.87 14.41 -2.59
N HIS A 393 10.54 14.32 -2.42
CA HIS A 393 9.83 13.05 -2.58
C HIS A 393 9.68 12.65 -4.05
N LYS A 394 9.83 11.35 -4.30
CA LYS A 394 9.28 10.65 -5.46
C LYS A 394 8.15 9.75 -4.98
N ILE A 395 6.95 9.96 -5.52
CA ILE A 395 5.77 9.17 -5.17
C ILE A 395 5.38 8.37 -6.41
N LYS A 396 5.65 7.07 -6.38
CA LYS A 396 5.39 6.17 -7.50
C LYS A 396 4.15 5.31 -7.21
N ILE A 397 3.16 5.41 -8.08
CA ILE A 397 1.92 4.64 -8.04
C ILE A 397 1.99 3.60 -9.14
N THR A 398 1.84 2.32 -8.79
CA THR A 398 2.02 1.21 -9.73
C THR A 398 1.14 0.02 -9.34
N PRO A 399 0.24 -0.43 -10.24
CA PRO A 399 -0.41 -1.73 -10.09
C PRO A 399 0.62 -2.87 -10.04
N ALA A 400 0.35 -3.91 -9.24
CA ALA A 400 1.17 -5.12 -9.25
C ALA A 400 1.12 -5.85 -10.61
N SER A 401 0.01 -5.72 -11.32
CA SER A 401 -0.19 -6.25 -12.67
C SER A 401 -1.12 -5.35 -13.47
N THR A 402 -0.86 -5.22 -14.78
CA THR A 402 -1.73 -4.55 -15.74
C THR A 402 -2.61 -5.53 -16.53
N SER A 403 -2.46 -6.84 -16.33
CA SER A 403 -3.22 -7.86 -17.06
C SER A 403 -4.67 -7.91 -16.58
N GLY A 404 -5.61 -7.68 -17.50
CA GLY A 404 -7.05 -7.58 -17.20
C GLY A 404 -7.40 -6.39 -16.29
N MET A 405 -6.50 -5.40 -16.19
CA MET A 405 -6.68 -4.22 -15.36
C MET A 405 -6.56 -2.95 -16.19
N VAL A 406 -7.23 -1.91 -15.72
CA VAL A 406 -7.20 -0.58 -16.29
C VAL A 406 -6.72 0.38 -15.20
N PHE A 407 -5.48 0.84 -15.33
CA PHE A 407 -4.92 1.93 -14.53
C PHE A 407 -4.83 3.18 -15.38
N ARG A 408 -5.49 4.26 -14.96
CA ARG A 408 -5.65 5.47 -15.78
C ARG A 408 -5.34 6.72 -14.99
N TRP A 409 -4.92 7.76 -15.70
CA TRP A 409 -4.82 9.12 -15.19
C TRP A 409 -5.90 10.01 -15.82
N SER A 410 -6.35 11.02 -15.07
CA SER A 410 -7.33 12.00 -15.53
C SER A 410 -7.23 13.30 -14.72
N LYS A 411 -7.76 14.40 -15.26
CA LYS A 411 -7.92 15.66 -14.52
C LYS A 411 -8.97 15.49 -13.40
N GLY A 412 -8.77 16.18 -12.27
CA GLY A 412 -9.83 16.35 -11.29
C GLY A 412 -10.93 17.30 -11.77
N TYR A 413 -12.11 17.21 -11.15
CA TYR A 413 -13.33 17.88 -11.62
C TYR A 413 -13.30 19.42 -11.60
N SER A 414 -12.54 20.04 -10.70
CA SER A 414 -12.63 21.48 -10.41
C SER A 414 -11.32 22.27 -10.58
N GLY A 415 -10.28 21.64 -11.12
CA GLY A 415 -8.96 22.28 -11.31
C GLY A 415 -8.79 22.86 -12.72
N ILE A 416 -8.10 24.00 -12.79
CA ILE A 416 -7.50 24.58 -14.01
C ILE A 416 -6.12 23.95 -14.27
N TYR A 417 -5.38 23.61 -13.22
CA TYR A 417 -4.01 23.11 -13.27
C TYR A 417 -3.86 21.74 -12.58
N PRO A 418 -2.86 20.93 -12.96
CA PRO A 418 -2.62 19.64 -12.31
C PRO A 418 -2.31 19.68 -10.81
N PHE A 419 -1.64 20.72 -10.29
CA PHE A 419 -1.38 20.83 -8.84
C PHE A 419 -2.66 20.92 -7.99
N GLN A 420 -3.81 21.20 -8.63
CA GLN A 420 -5.10 21.34 -7.97
C GLN A 420 -5.79 19.99 -7.79
N ALA A 421 -5.71 19.12 -8.80
CA ALA A 421 -6.30 17.79 -8.73
C ALA A 421 -5.84 16.88 -9.87
N ILE A 422 -5.13 15.80 -9.53
CA ILE A 422 -4.92 14.64 -10.41
C ILE A 422 -5.67 13.45 -9.81
N HIS A 423 -6.29 12.67 -10.69
CA HIS A 423 -6.96 11.43 -10.34
C HIS A 423 -6.33 10.26 -11.08
N LEU A 424 -5.82 9.30 -10.32
CA LEU A 424 -5.34 8.01 -10.80
C LEU A 424 -6.31 6.93 -10.33
N ALA A 425 -6.87 6.15 -11.24
CA ALA A 425 -7.86 5.13 -10.90
C ALA A 425 -7.42 3.77 -11.42
N HIS A 426 -7.48 2.76 -10.53
CA HIS A 426 -7.13 1.38 -10.80
C HIS A 426 -8.33 0.47 -10.59
N SER A 427 -8.68 -0.30 -11.61
CA SER A 427 -9.82 -1.23 -11.57
C SER A 427 -9.61 -2.39 -12.55
N THR A 428 -10.45 -3.41 -12.49
CA THR A 428 -10.57 -4.38 -13.58
C THR A 428 -11.04 -3.68 -14.86
N GLU A 429 -10.76 -4.33 -16.00
CA GLU A 429 -11.32 -3.92 -17.29
C GLU A 429 -12.84 -3.98 -17.28
N ASP A 430 -13.43 -5.01 -16.66
CA ASP A 430 -14.86 -5.13 -16.44
C ASP A 430 -15.44 -3.96 -15.64
N SER A 431 -14.81 -3.57 -14.52
CA SER A 431 -15.26 -2.38 -13.79
C SER A 431 -15.14 -1.12 -14.64
N TYR A 432 -14.09 -1.00 -15.46
CA TYR A 432 -13.93 0.16 -16.32
C TYR A 432 -15.03 0.22 -17.40
N ASN A 433 -15.32 -0.92 -18.03
CA ASN A 433 -16.33 -1.02 -19.07
C ASN A 433 -17.75 -0.86 -18.51
N ALA A 434 -18.04 -1.41 -17.33
CA ALA A 434 -19.32 -1.22 -16.63
C ALA A 434 -19.64 0.26 -16.42
N ARG A 435 -18.67 1.07 -16.00
CA ARG A 435 -18.83 2.52 -15.80
C ARG A 435 -19.12 3.30 -17.09
N ASN A 436 -18.86 2.69 -18.24
CA ASN A 436 -19.04 3.27 -19.56
C ASN A 436 -20.19 2.65 -20.36
N SER A 437 -20.80 1.58 -19.84
CA SER A 437 -21.90 0.87 -20.48
C SER A 437 -23.26 1.42 -20.03
N LYS A 438 -24.28 1.17 -20.86
CA LYS A 438 -25.70 1.30 -20.47
C LYS A 438 -26.21 0.06 -19.72
N GLU A 439 -25.47 -1.05 -19.82
CA GLU A 439 -25.79 -2.36 -19.24
C GLU A 439 -24.63 -2.82 -18.33
N PRO A 440 -24.37 -2.11 -17.21
CA PRO A 440 -23.25 -2.38 -16.31
C PRO A 440 -23.31 -3.76 -15.63
N GLU A 441 -24.48 -4.38 -15.54
CA GLU A 441 -24.72 -5.68 -14.92
C GLU A 441 -24.05 -6.87 -15.65
N GLN A 442 -23.71 -6.69 -16.93
CA GLN A 442 -23.12 -7.74 -17.78
C GLN A 442 -21.65 -8.03 -17.44
N PHE A 443 -20.97 -7.07 -16.81
CA PHE A 443 -19.55 -7.17 -16.44
C PHE A 443 -19.42 -7.88 -15.10
N LYS A 444 -18.78 -9.05 -15.11
CA LYS A 444 -18.75 -9.97 -13.97
C LYS A 444 -17.71 -9.55 -12.95
N ASP A 445 -16.55 -9.09 -13.40
CA ASP A 445 -15.40 -8.82 -12.54
C ASP A 445 -15.36 -7.34 -12.10
N ARG A 446 -16.50 -6.65 -12.13
CA ARG A 446 -16.61 -5.20 -11.84
C ARG A 446 -16.49 -4.84 -10.35
N HIS A 447 -16.42 -5.84 -9.48
CA HIS A 447 -16.50 -5.67 -8.02
C HIS A 447 -15.17 -5.85 -7.29
N GLU A 448 -14.08 -6.14 -8.00
CA GLU A 448 -12.82 -6.51 -7.35
C GLU A 448 -11.61 -5.70 -7.84
N VAL A 449 -10.62 -5.63 -6.97
CA VAL A 449 -9.22 -5.42 -7.28
C VAL A 449 -8.48 -6.50 -6.50
N PRO A 450 -8.10 -7.63 -7.11
CA PRO A 450 -7.46 -8.75 -6.42
C PRO A 450 -6.09 -8.39 -5.83
N ARG A 451 -5.65 -9.12 -4.80
CA ARG A 451 -4.34 -8.92 -4.12
C ARG A 451 -3.13 -8.99 -5.06
N ASN A 452 -3.15 -9.91 -6.02
CA ASN A 452 -2.11 -10.03 -7.04
C ASN A 452 -2.13 -8.93 -8.11
N LYS A 453 -3.20 -8.14 -8.13
CA LYS A 453 -3.40 -6.96 -8.98
C LYS A 453 -3.51 -5.68 -8.15
N ARG A 454 -3.09 -5.69 -6.88
CA ARG A 454 -3.18 -4.56 -5.94
C ARG A 454 -2.54 -3.28 -6.47
N LEU A 455 -3.02 -2.13 -5.97
CA LEU A 455 -2.38 -0.84 -6.21
C LEU A 455 -1.27 -0.61 -5.19
N ASN A 456 -0.06 -0.32 -5.65
CA ASN A 456 1.06 0.03 -4.77
C ASN A 456 1.36 1.53 -4.83
N VAL A 457 1.67 2.13 -3.68
CA VAL A 457 2.15 3.50 -3.54
C VAL A 457 3.50 3.46 -2.83
N ASN A 458 4.57 3.76 -3.57
CA ASN A 458 5.93 3.80 -3.05
C ASN A 458 6.36 5.26 -2.87
N ILE A 459 6.85 5.59 -1.68
CA ILE A 459 7.24 6.96 -1.33
C ILE A 459 8.68 6.92 -0.82
N ILE A 460 9.56 7.62 -1.53
CA ILE A 460 10.98 7.79 -1.19
C ILE A 460 11.35 9.26 -1.32
N ARG A 461 12.50 9.68 -0.79
CA ARG A 461 13.12 10.98 -1.10
C ARG A 461 14.33 10.80 -2.04
N GLY A 462 14.81 11.88 -2.66
CA GLY A 462 16.06 11.90 -3.43
C GLY A 462 16.06 11.07 -4.73
N ARG A 463 17.27 10.78 -5.24
CA ARG A 463 17.44 9.96 -6.46
C ARG A 463 17.27 8.47 -6.11
N GLY A 464 16.04 7.98 -6.25
CA GLY A 464 15.76 6.55 -6.42
C GLY A 464 16.37 5.97 -7.69
#